data_AF-A0A520BN52-F1
#
_entry.id   AF-A0A520BN52-F1
#
_cell.length_a   1.000
_cell.length_b   1.000
_cell.length_c   1.000
_cell.angle_alpha   90.00
_cell.angle_beta   90.00
_cell.angle_gamma   90.00
#
_symmetry.space_group_name_H-M   'P 1'
#
loop_
_entity.id
_entity.type
_entity.pdbx_description
1 polymer ?
#
loop_
_entity_poly.entity_id
_entity_poly.type
_entity_poly.pdbx_seq_one_letter_code
_entity_poly.pdbx_strand_id
1 'polypeptide(L)' 'FVHVNGLKTQIKEGDKVTFEVEKGQKGPTAVRVSAVK' A
#
# COMPACT_ATOMS: atom_id res chain seq x y z
N PHE A 1 -1.44 2.95 -7.41
CA PHE A 1 -2.31 1.76 -7.49
C PHE A 1 -1.79 0.73 -6.49
N VAL A 2 -2.65 0.14 -5.66
CA VAL A 2 -2.28 -0.86 -4.64
C VAL A 2 -2.99 -2.18 -4.95
N HIS A 3 -2.25 -3.28 -4.97
CA HIS A 3 -2.84 -4.62 -5.05
C HIS A 3 -3.18 -5.12 -3.66
N VAL A 4 -4.27 -5.89 -3.52
CA VAL A 4 -4.65 -6.54 -2.26
C VAL A 4 -3.51 -7.40 -1.66
N ASN A 5 -2.66 -7.99 -2.51
CA ASN A 5 -1.46 -8.74 -2.09
C ASN A 5 -0.41 -7.86 -1.39
N GLY A 6 -0.44 -6.54 -1.61
CA GLY A 6 0.47 -5.57 -0.98
C GLY A 6 -0.02 -5.06 0.37
N LEU A 7 -1.23 -5.43 0.79
CA LEU A 7 -1.81 -5.05 2.08
C LEU A 7 -1.35 -6.05 3.14
N LYS A 8 -0.60 -5.59 4.14
CA LYS A 8 -0.22 -6.42 5.29
C LYS A 8 -1.35 -6.56 6.32
N THR A 9 -2.25 -5.59 6.34
CA THR A 9 -3.34 -5.48 7.30
C THR A 9 -4.61 -5.03 6.61
N GLN A 10 -5.76 -5.35 7.19
CA GLN A 10 -7.02 -4.80 6.76
C GLN A 10 -7.04 -3.30 7.04
N ILE A 11 -7.20 -2.49 6.00
CA ILE A 11 -7.28 -1.03 6.06
C ILE A 11 -8.67 -0.59 5.65
N LYS A 12 -9.21 0.41 6.32
CA LYS A 12 -10.52 0.99 6.02
C LYS A 12 -10.36 2.39 5.44
N GLU A 13 -11.41 2.85 4.78
CA GLU A 13 -11.48 4.23 4.33
C GLU A 13 -11.37 5.18 5.53
N GLY A 14 -10.48 6.18 5.43
CA GLY A 14 -10.17 7.11 6.51
C GLY A 14 -8.96 6.72 7.37
N ASP A 15 -8.44 5.50 7.25
CA ASP A 15 -7.21 5.11 7.95
C ASP A 15 -6.00 5.80 7.33
N LYS A 16 -5.12 6.35 8.18
CA LYS A 16 -3.80 6.78 7.73
C LYS A 16 -2.96 5.54 7.50
N VAL A 17 -2.37 5.42 6.32
CA VAL A 17 -1.53 4.28 5.93
C VAL A 17 -0.17 4.76 5.49
N THR A 18 0.83 3.91 5.72
CA THR A 18 2.18 4.07 5.21
C THR A 18 2.42 2.99 4.18
N PHE A 19 3.12 3.35 3.12
CA PHE A 19 3.47 2.47 2.04
C PHE A 19 4.78 2.93 1.42
N GLU A 20 5.49 1.99 0.83
CA GLU A 20 6.67 2.28 0.03
C GLU A 20 6.28 2.32 -1.45
N VAL A 21 6.98 3.14 -2.22
CA VAL A 21 6.74 3.25 -3.67
C VAL A 21 7.92 2.64 -4.40
N GLU A 22 7.66 1.58 -5.17
CA GLU A 22 8.66 0.93 -6.02
C GLU A 22 8.30 1.13 -7.50
N LYS A 23 9.30 1.32 -8.36
CA LYS A 23 9.10 1.35 -9.81
C LYS A 23 8.89 -0.09 -10.32
N GLY A 24 7.62 -0.45 -10.48
CA GLY A 24 7.24 -1.71 -11.12
C GLY A 24 7.27 -1.61 -12.65
N GLN A 25 7.09 -2.75 -13.31
CA GLN A 25 7.08 -2.87 -14.78
C GLN A 25 6.01 -1.98 -15.45
N LYS A 26 4.93 -1.66 -14.73
CA LYS A 26 3.82 -0.81 -15.20
C LYS A 26 3.82 0.58 -14.56
N GLY A 27 4.92 0.98 -13.92
CA GLY A 27 5.05 2.27 -13.24
C GLY A 27 5.09 2.16 -11.71
N PRO A 28 5.01 3.30 -11.00
CA PRO A 28 5.12 3.35 -9.54
C PRO A 28 3.99 2.59 -8.86
N THR A 29 4.36 1.61 -8.05
CA THR A 29 3.46 0.71 -7.34
C THR A 29 3.65 0.86 -5.84
N ALA A 30 2.55 0.93 -5.10
CA ALA A 30 2.58 0.97 -3.64
C ALA A 30 2.77 -0.46 -3.09
N VAL A 31 3.82 -0.67 -2.31
CA VAL A 31 4.18 -1.94 -1.68
C VAL A 31 4.26 -1.79 -0.16
N ARG A 32 4.19 -2.92 0.55
CA ARG A 32 4.29 -3.00 2.02
C ARG A 32 3.30 -2.07 2.75
N VAL A 33 2.07 -1.97 2.25
CA VAL A 33 1.06 -1.05 2.81
C VAL A 33 0.62 -1.52 4.19
N SER A 34 0.69 -0.62 5.17
CA SER A 34 0.37 -0.88 6.58
C SER A 34 -0.34 0.32 7.20
N ALA A 35 -1.26 0.11 8.14
CA ALA A 35 -1.90 1.20 8.87
C ALA A 35 -0.88 1.91 9.80
N VAL A 36 -0.89 3.25 9.78
CA VAL A 36 -0.17 4.09 10.73
C VAL A 36 -1.14 4.39 11.87
N LYS A 37 -0.78 3.94 13.07
CA LYS A 37 -1.55 4.18 14.29
C LYS A 37 -1.24 5.55 14.87
#